data_AF-A0A523ZW88-F1
#
_entry.id   AF-A0A523ZW88-F1
#
_cell.length_a   1.000
_cell.length_b   1.000
_cell.length_c   1.000
_cell.angle_alpha   90.00
_cell.angle_beta   90.00
_cell.angle_gamma   90.00
#
_symmetry.space_group_name_H-M   'P 1'
#
loop_
_entity.id
_entity.type
_entity.pdbx_description
1 polymer ?
#
loop_
_entity_poly.entity_id
_entity_poly.type
_entity_poly.pdbx_seq_one_letter_code
_entity_poly.pdbx_strand_id
1 'polypeptide(L)'
;MRSQRYLMALALLLTLGGLMPTPAVADQPLELIVYSSPTCDSCEIVKAQVLEPLGRSYGDKLTMTFVDVSKSEGLTQLEAVEARLGKRNNPLPVILLDDQLFSSVDIFELEESLAAALQKRLGAPESPGGTPVAASLTVPAAVSEPAASASQGAAIHLAYVDTDGCANCARAHILLQVIQEEYPTLVVTTFNNVRDAELVEAMGEHLGLAQERRLVAPSIYVGGDALVDEEITSDSLRALLQRYAASGADPFWEELDLAAGQSSILTRFRTMGPLAVIVAGLVDGINPCAFATIIFFVSYLAISRRRRTELLVVGLAFTAGVFATYFLVGLGAMSLLKLASTVRIVGLVLYSLMAASCLVLAGLSLHDYVMARQGRLREMRLNLPEPLRERIKGRIRGASGAFIGAALVSGLVVSLLELACTGQVYLPTISFVVGIPDMRAHAVAYLVLYNLLFIAPLLVVLLLAVYGVSASRFQDWFVRNAARTKAAMTILFLLLAALLLSQVLSM
;
A
#
# COMPACT_ATOMS: atom_id res chain seq x y z
N MET A 1 16.36 -64.82 -65.01
CA MET A 1 15.60 -63.56 -65.14
C MET A 1 14.98 -63.07 -63.81
N ARG A 2 15.69 -63.19 -62.67
CA ARG A 2 15.18 -62.77 -61.34
C ARG A 2 16.00 -61.65 -60.67
N SER A 3 17.19 -61.34 -61.19
CA SER A 3 18.07 -60.28 -60.65
C SER A 3 17.77 -58.88 -61.22
N GLN A 4 17.20 -58.79 -62.42
CA GLN A 4 16.94 -57.51 -63.10
C GLN A 4 15.69 -56.78 -62.58
N ARG A 5 14.82 -57.44 -61.80
CA ARG A 5 13.61 -56.83 -61.22
C ARG A 5 13.85 -56.06 -59.92
N TYR A 6 14.95 -56.35 -59.21
CA TYR A 6 15.26 -55.68 -57.93
C TYR A 6 15.98 -54.35 -58.12
N LEU A 7 16.73 -54.18 -59.21
CA LEU A 7 17.42 -52.91 -59.52
C LEU A 7 16.46 -51.80 -60.02
N MET A 8 15.35 -52.14 -60.68
CA MET A 8 14.31 -51.15 -61.03
C MET A 8 13.43 -50.74 -59.83
N ALA A 9 13.25 -51.61 -58.84
CA ALA A 9 12.45 -51.29 -57.66
C ALA A 9 13.18 -50.34 -56.69
N LEU A 10 14.52 -50.42 -56.61
CA LEU A 10 15.32 -49.53 -55.76
C LEU A 10 15.50 -48.13 -56.35
N ALA A 11 15.49 -48.00 -57.68
CA ALA A 11 15.56 -46.70 -58.36
C ALA A 11 14.24 -45.91 -58.31
N LEU A 12 13.09 -46.60 -58.23
CA LEU A 12 11.77 -45.95 -58.15
C LEU A 12 11.41 -45.45 -56.74
N LEU A 13 12.06 -46.00 -55.69
CA LEU A 13 11.88 -45.58 -54.29
C LEU A 13 12.78 -44.39 -53.88
N LEU A 14 13.77 -44.02 -54.71
CA LEU A 14 14.64 -42.86 -54.50
C LEU A 14 14.17 -41.59 -55.25
N THR A 15 13.18 -41.69 -56.13
CA THR A 15 12.61 -40.54 -56.88
C THR A 15 11.28 -40.03 -56.32
N LEU A 16 10.74 -40.64 -55.25
CA LEU A 16 9.47 -40.24 -54.62
C LEU A 16 9.63 -39.65 -53.22
N GLY A 17 10.85 -39.24 -52.84
CA GLY A 17 11.16 -38.59 -51.55
C GLY A 17 11.23 -37.06 -51.61
N GLY A 18 11.00 -36.44 -52.77
CA GLY A 18 11.16 -35.00 -52.96
C GLY A 18 9.88 -34.34 -53.44
N LEU A 19 8.93 -34.10 -52.54
CA LEU A 19 7.85 -33.10 -52.65
C LEU A 19 6.97 -33.21 -51.38
N MET A 20 7.54 -32.92 -50.22
CA MET A 20 6.73 -32.41 -49.12
C MET A 20 6.72 -30.90 -49.27
N PRO A 21 5.57 -30.27 -49.56
CA PRO A 21 5.48 -28.82 -49.50
C PRO A 21 5.73 -28.42 -48.04
N THR A 22 6.89 -27.81 -47.78
CA THR A 22 7.08 -27.01 -46.57
C THR A 22 5.96 -25.96 -46.57
N PRO A 23 5.13 -25.86 -45.52
CA PRO A 23 4.24 -24.71 -45.42
C PRO A 23 5.16 -23.49 -45.37
N ALA A 24 5.15 -22.72 -46.45
CA ALA A 24 5.68 -21.37 -46.44
C ALA A 24 4.78 -20.59 -45.48
N VAL A 25 5.16 -20.59 -44.20
CA VAL A 25 4.69 -19.59 -43.26
C VAL A 25 5.19 -18.28 -43.85
N ALA A 26 4.25 -17.47 -44.35
CA ALA A 26 4.57 -16.13 -44.77
C ALA A 26 5.28 -15.45 -43.59
N ASP A 27 6.51 -15.01 -43.85
CA ASP A 27 7.40 -14.32 -42.92
C ASP A 27 6.88 -12.89 -42.70
N GLN A 28 5.61 -12.78 -42.25
CA GLN A 28 5.01 -11.50 -41.91
C GLN A 28 5.51 -11.12 -40.52
N PRO A 29 6.07 -9.90 -40.37
CA PRO A 29 6.50 -9.44 -39.06
C PRO A 29 5.31 -9.46 -38.10
N LEU A 30 5.57 -9.87 -36.87
CA LEU A 30 4.55 -9.85 -35.84
C LEU A 30 4.16 -8.40 -35.58
N GLU A 31 2.88 -8.08 -35.76
CA GLU A 31 2.36 -6.74 -35.56
C GLU A 31 1.95 -6.54 -34.09
N LEU A 32 2.37 -5.41 -33.53
CA LEU A 32 2.04 -4.96 -32.20
C LEU A 32 1.40 -3.58 -32.30
N ILE A 33 0.15 -3.45 -31.87
CA ILE A 33 -0.59 -2.18 -31.92
C ILE A 33 -0.50 -1.51 -30.55
N VAL A 34 0.06 -0.31 -30.50
CA VAL A 34 0.26 0.47 -29.27
C VAL A 34 -0.73 1.63 -29.26
N TYR A 35 -1.72 1.55 -28.39
CA TYR A 35 -2.63 2.64 -28.10
C TYR A 35 -1.99 3.56 -27.05
N SER A 36 -1.71 4.80 -27.43
CA SER A 36 -0.96 5.76 -26.61
C SER A 36 -1.48 7.19 -26.81
N SER A 37 -1.13 8.10 -25.92
CA SER A 37 -1.45 9.53 -26.05
C SER A 37 -0.18 10.37 -25.86
N PRO A 38 0.00 11.47 -26.62
CA PRO A 38 1.07 12.44 -26.39
C PRO A 38 1.03 13.12 -25.01
N THR A 39 -0.14 13.14 -24.36
CA THR A 39 -0.35 13.77 -23.04
C THR A 39 -0.25 12.79 -21.88
N CYS A 40 0.17 11.55 -22.14
CA CYS A 40 0.27 10.46 -21.17
C CYS A 40 1.74 10.21 -20.78
N ASP A 41 2.12 10.59 -19.55
CA ASP A 41 3.49 10.44 -19.04
C ASP A 41 3.96 8.97 -19.05
N SER A 42 3.11 8.05 -18.59
CA SER A 42 3.41 6.61 -18.59
C SER A 42 3.64 6.07 -20.01
N CYS A 43 2.97 6.63 -21.01
CA CYS A 43 3.10 6.22 -22.40
C CYS A 43 4.48 6.55 -22.96
N GLU A 44 5.00 7.74 -22.67
CA GLU A 44 6.35 8.15 -23.08
C GLU A 44 7.44 7.30 -22.39
N ILE A 45 7.26 7.00 -21.10
CA ILE A 45 8.21 6.15 -20.36
C ILE A 45 8.23 4.73 -20.93
N VAL A 46 7.07 4.09 -21.11
CA VAL A 46 6.97 2.74 -21.67
C VAL A 46 7.51 2.69 -23.09
N LYS A 47 7.25 3.72 -23.90
CA LYS A 47 7.81 3.83 -25.25
C LYS A 47 9.33 3.82 -25.24
N ALA A 48 9.95 4.68 -24.41
CA ALA A 48 11.40 4.82 -24.35
C ALA A 48 12.11 3.63 -23.69
N GLN A 49 11.53 3.06 -22.63
CA GLN A 49 12.19 2.06 -21.79
C GLN A 49 11.85 0.62 -22.16
N VAL A 50 10.69 0.37 -22.78
CA VAL A 50 10.21 -0.99 -23.09
C VAL A 50 10.11 -1.20 -24.59
N LEU A 51 9.31 -0.38 -25.29
CA LEU A 51 9.00 -0.60 -26.70
C LEU A 51 10.22 -0.39 -27.61
N GLU A 52 10.96 0.71 -27.44
CA GLU A 52 12.14 0.98 -28.26
C GLU A 52 13.23 -0.11 -28.12
N PRO A 53 13.63 -0.55 -26.90
CA PRO A 53 14.56 -1.66 -26.75
C PRO A 53 14.05 -2.98 -27.35
N LEU A 54 12.75 -3.29 -27.20
CA LEU A 54 12.14 -4.48 -27.81
C LEU A 54 12.20 -4.42 -29.34
N GLY A 55 11.86 -3.27 -29.94
CA GLY A 55 11.95 -3.05 -31.37
C GLY A 55 13.37 -3.26 -31.90
N ARG A 56 14.39 -2.76 -31.18
CA ARG A 56 15.80 -3.00 -31.52
C ARG A 56 16.21 -4.48 -31.39
N SER A 57 15.65 -5.20 -30.43
CA SER A 57 16.03 -6.59 -30.12
C SER A 57 15.40 -7.62 -31.07
N TYR A 58 14.22 -7.33 -31.62
CA TYR A 58 13.53 -8.20 -32.57
C TYR A 58 13.66 -7.74 -34.03
N GLY A 59 14.09 -6.49 -34.27
CA GLY A 59 14.37 -5.95 -35.60
C GLY A 59 13.19 -6.11 -36.55
N ASP A 60 13.46 -6.62 -37.76
CA ASP A 60 12.46 -6.81 -38.82
C ASP A 60 11.39 -7.85 -38.49
N LYS A 61 11.51 -8.60 -37.38
CA LYS A 61 10.51 -9.59 -36.95
C LYS A 61 9.34 -8.98 -36.18
N LEU A 62 9.46 -7.74 -35.72
CA LEU A 62 8.46 -7.06 -34.89
C LEU A 62 8.14 -5.67 -35.48
N THR A 63 6.90 -5.48 -35.91
CA THR A 63 6.40 -4.18 -36.38
C THR A 63 5.50 -3.56 -35.33
N MET A 64 5.70 -2.28 -35.01
CA MET A 64 4.90 -1.55 -34.04
C MET A 64 4.10 -0.45 -34.72
N THR A 65 2.77 -0.49 -34.57
CA THR A 65 1.85 0.52 -35.08
C THR A 65 1.33 1.34 -33.90
N PHE A 66 1.54 2.65 -33.91
CA PHE A 66 1.08 3.54 -32.83
C PHE A 66 -0.26 4.18 -33.21
N VAL A 67 -1.25 4.06 -32.32
CA VAL A 67 -2.57 4.66 -32.44
C VAL A 67 -2.70 5.73 -31.35
N ASP A 68 -2.99 6.96 -31.78
CA ASP A 68 -3.19 8.10 -30.87
C ASP A 68 -4.63 8.11 -30.33
N VAL A 69 -4.78 7.81 -29.03
CA VAL A 69 -6.09 7.79 -28.36
C VAL A 69 -6.54 9.16 -27.87
N SER A 70 -5.72 10.21 -28.04
CA SER A 70 -6.19 11.60 -27.90
C SER A 70 -7.09 12.04 -29.07
N LYS A 71 -7.19 11.21 -30.11
CA LYS A 71 -8.11 11.39 -31.23
C LYS A 71 -9.35 10.50 -31.05
N SER A 72 -10.51 11.02 -31.43
CA SER A 72 -11.79 10.31 -31.34
C SER A 72 -11.77 8.95 -32.06
N GLU A 73 -11.17 8.88 -33.25
CA GLU A 73 -11.03 7.65 -34.02
C GLU A 73 -10.18 6.60 -33.29
N GLY A 74 -9.02 7.01 -32.76
CA GLY A 74 -8.10 6.12 -32.04
C GLY A 74 -8.67 5.61 -30.72
N LEU A 75 -9.38 6.47 -29.97
CA LEU A 75 -10.07 6.08 -28.74
C LEU A 75 -11.20 5.08 -29.03
N THR A 76 -12.01 5.35 -30.05
CA THR A 76 -13.10 4.45 -30.48
C THR A 76 -12.55 3.09 -30.90
N GLN A 77 -11.41 3.06 -31.60
CA GLN A 77 -10.73 1.83 -31.98
C GLN A 77 -10.29 1.02 -30.76
N LEU A 78 -9.67 1.67 -29.76
CA LEU A 78 -9.26 1.02 -28.52
C LEU A 78 -10.48 0.41 -27.78
N GLU A 79 -11.54 1.19 -27.58
CA GLU A 79 -12.73 0.73 -26.87
C GLU A 79 -13.42 -0.45 -27.57
N ALA A 80 -13.44 -0.47 -28.91
CA ALA A 80 -13.97 -1.58 -29.67
C ALA A 80 -13.17 -2.88 -29.46
N VAL A 81 -11.83 -2.78 -29.41
CA VAL A 81 -10.95 -3.93 -29.11
C VAL A 81 -11.16 -4.42 -27.69
N GLU A 82 -11.20 -3.51 -26.72
CA GLU A 82 -11.44 -3.80 -25.31
C GLU A 82 -12.79 -4.49 -25.07
N ALA A 83 -13.84 -3.98 -25.71
CA ALA A 83 -15.18 -4.56 -25.66
C ALA A 83 -15.20 -5.96 -26.27
N ARG A 84 -14.51 -6.18 -27.40
CA ARG A 84 -14.40 -7.49 -28.06
C ARG A 84 -13.71 -8.53 -27.17
N LEU A 85 -12.71 -8.11 -26.40
CA LEU A 85 -11.90 -8.99 -25.55
C LEU A 85 -12.39 -9.08 -24.09
N GLY A 86 -13.46 -8.35 -23.75
CA GLY A 86 -14.04 -8.35 -22.40
C GLY A 86 -13.15 -7.72 -21.33
N LYS A 87 -12.19 -6.87 -21.73
CA LYS A 87 -11.27 -6.15 -20.83
C LYS A 87 -11.37 -4.66 -21.11
N ARG A 88 -12.22 -3.95 -20.38
CA ARG A 88 -12.46 -2.50 -20.55
C ARG A 88 -11.60 -1.68 -19.60
N ASN A 89 -11.42 -0.40 -19.92
CA ASN A 89 -10.78 0.60 -19.05
C ASN A 89 -9.34 0.26 -18.65
N ASN A 90 -8.58 -0.33 -19.58
CA ASN A 90 -7.17 -0.62 -19.32
C ASN A 90 -6.36 0.68 -19.16
N PRO A 91 -5.37 0.71 -18.24
CA PRO A 91 -4.48 1.86 -18.10
C PRO A 91 -3.63 2.04 -19.37
N LEU A 92 -3.36 3.29 -19.72
CA LEU A 92 -2.53 3.60 -20.90
C LEU A 92 -1.02 3.53 -20.55
N PRO A 93 -0.16 3.12 -21.50
CA PRO A 93 -0.50 2.67 -22.86
C PRO A 93 -1.08 1.25 -22.87
N VAL A 94 -1.95 0.97 -23.85
CA VAL A 94 -2.52 -0.36 -24.07
C VAL A 94 -1.87 -0.98 -25.29
N ILE A 95 -1.31 -2.18 -25.13
CA ILE A 95 -0.61 -2.89 -26.20
C ILE A 95 -1.44 -4.11 -26.60
N LEU A 96 -1.82 -4.18 -27.87
CA LEU A 96 -2.51 -5.31 -28.46
C LEU A 96 -1.49 -6.18 -29.22
N LEU A 97 -1.44 -7.45 -28.85
CA LEU A 97 -0.71 -8.49 -29.55
C LEU A 97 -1.65 -9.67 -29.81
N ASP A 98 -1.95 -9.94 -31.08
CA ASP A 98 -2.99 -10.88 -31.50
C ASP A 98 -4.36 -10.54 -30.84
N ASP A 99 -4.86 -11.40 -29.95
CA ASP A 99 -6.10 -11.23 -29.18
C ASP A 99 -5.83 -11.00 -27.68
N GLN A 100 -4.64 -10.50 -27.34
CA GLN A 100 -4.22 -10.23 -25.96
C GLN A 100 -3.89 -8.75 -25.77
N LEU A 101 -4.49 -8.17 -24.73
CA LEU A 101 -4.19 -6.83 -24.25
C LEU A 101 -3.20 -6.88 -23.09
N PHE A 102 -2.15 -6.07 -23.22
CA PHE A 102 -1.11 -5.85 -22.23
C PHE A 102 -1.16 -4.39 -21.79
N SER A 103 -1.37 -4.19 -20.50
CA SER A 103 -1.47 -2.88 -19.86
C SER A 103 -1.27 -3.09 -18.37
N SER A 104 -0.40 -2.32 -17.73
CA SER A 104 -0.26 -2.29 -16.28
C SER A 104 0.16 -0.90 -15.82
N VAL A 105 -0.15 -0.59 -14.57
CA VAL A 105 0.39 0.57 -13.85
C VAL A 105 1.87 0.34 -13.51
N ASP A 106 2.27 -0.93 -13.34
CA ASP A 106 3.66 -1.32 -13.09
C ASP A 106 4.36 -1.64 -14.43
N ILE A 107 5.38 -0.84 -14.74
CA ILE A 107 6.18 -0.97 -15.97
C ILE A 107 6.92 -2.31 -16.01
N PHE A 108 7.40 -2.82 -14.88
CA PHE A 108 8.13 -4.08 -14.83
C PHE A 108 7.22 -5.27 -15.12
N GLU A 109 5.99 -5.24 -14.59
CA GLU A 109 4.98 -6.26 -14.89
C GLU A 109 4.57 -6.24 -16.36
N LEU A 110 4.40 -5.03 -16.92
CA LEU A 110 4.12 -4.85 -18.35
C LEU A 110 5.26 -5.40 -19.21
N GLU A 111 6.50 -5.04 -18.90
CA GLU A 111 7.69 -5.52 -19.61
C GLU A 111 7.81 -7.04 -19.54
N GLU A 112 7.70 -7.64 -18.35
CA GLU A 112 7.82 -9.08 -18.15
C GLU A 112 6.75 -9.85 -18.93
N SER A 113 5.49 -9.42 -18.81
CA SER A 113 4.35 -10.07 -19.49
C SER A 113 4.43 -9.95 -21.01
N LEU A 114 4.79 -8.77 -21.52
CA LEU A 114 4.96 -8.54 -22.95
C LEU A 114 6.17 -9.29 -23.52
N ALA A 115 7.31 -9.27 -22.83
CA ALA A 115 8.51 -9.98 -23.24
C ALA A 115 8.27 -11.50 -23.28
N ALA A 116 7.58 -12.05 -22.29
CA ALA A 116 7.20 -13.47 -22.28
C ALA A 116 6.28 -13.82 -23.46
N ALA A 117 5.32 -12.95 -23.79
CA ALA A 117 4.41 -13.15 -24.93
C ALA A 117 5.17 -13.10 -26.28
N LEU A 118 6.08 -12.14 -26.43
CA LEU A 118 6.93 -12.02 -27.62
C LEU A 118 7.89 -13.22 -27.73
N GLN A 119 8.53 -13.64 -26.64
CA GLN A 119 9.42 -14.79 -26.65
C GLN A 119 8.70 -16.08 -27.07
N LYS A 120 7.45 -16.24 -26.65
CA LYS A 120 6.61 -17.37 -27.05
C LYS A 120 6.30 -17.38 -28.55
N ARG A 121 6.23 -16.22 -29.19
CA ARG A 121 5.86 -16.07 -30.61
C ARG A 121 7.07 -15.98 -31.55
N LEU A 122 8.10 -15.27 -31.15
CA LEU A 122 9.28 -14.93 -31.97
C LEU A 122 10.55 -15.68 -31.55
N GLY A 123 10.56 -16.37 -30.40
CA GLY A 123 11.76 -16.97 -29.82
C GLY A 123 12.60 -15.97 -29.01
N ALA A 124 13.81 -16.36 -28.60
CA ALA A 124 14.68 -15.48 -27.82
C ALA A 124 15.12 -14.25 -28.65
N PRO A 125 15.19 -13.05 -28.04
CA PRO A 125 15.65 -11.84 -28.73
C PRO A 125 17.09 -11.99 -29.24
N GLU A 126 17.41 -11.30 -30.32
CA GLU A 126 18.78 -11.27 -30.83
C GLU A 126 19.65 -10.42 -29.87
N SER A 127 20.82 -10.93 -29.50
CA SER A 127 21.71 -10.29 -28.51
C SER A 127 22.10 -8.87 -28.96
N PRO A 128 22.12 -7.85 -28.08
CA PRO A 128 22.29 -6.46 -28.50
C PRO A 128 23.73 -6.21 -28.94
N GLY A 129 23.96 -6.16 -30.24
CA GLY A 129 25.20 -5.71 -30.87
C GLY A 129 24.89 -4.76 -32.01
N GLY A 130 24.93 -3.45 -31.76
CA GLY A 130 24.82 -2.48 -32.85
C GLY A 130 24.53 -1.05 -32.40
N THR A 131 25.48 -0.16 -32.69
CA THR A 131 25.51 1.30 -32.53
C THR A 131 24.23 2.07 -32.94
N PRO A 132 23.96 3.24 -32.33
CA PRO A 132 22.79 4.04 -32.66
C PRO A 132 22.89 4.63 -34.07
N VAL A 133 21.97 4.24 -34.95
CA VAL A 133 21.69 4.95 -36.20
C VAL A 133 20.65 6.01 -35.88
N ALA A 134 21.06 7.27 -35.93
CA ALA A 134 20.17 8.43 -35.83
C ALA A 134 19.27 8.48 -37.08
N ALA A 135 17.97 8.22 -36.91
CA ALA A 135 16.97 8.47 -37.93
C ALA A 135 16.33 9.84 -37.67
N SER A 136 16.58 10.77 -38.60
CA SER A 136 16.04 12.12 -38.63
C SER A 136 14.53 12.12 -38.85
N LEU A 137 13.79 12.78 -37.95
CA LEU A 137 12.39 13.14 -38.18
C LEU A 137 12.32 14.47 -38.93
N THR A 138 11.77 14.43 -40.15
CA THR A 138 11.29 15.62 -40.86
C THR A 138 9.78 15.72 -40.63
N VAL A 139 9.33 16.83 -40.07
CA VAL A 139 7.92 17.17 -39.89
C VAL A 139 7.53 18.14 -41.02
N PRO A 140 6.53 17.86 -41.86
CA PRO A 140 5.86 18.91 -42.62
C PRO A 140 4.80 19.57 -41.75
N ALA A 141 4.82 20.89 -41.78
CA ALA A 141 3.85 21.76 -41.16
C ALA A 141 2.54 21.84 -41.96
N ALA A 142 1.46 22.05 -41.20
CA ALA A 142 0.17 22.66 -41.56
C ALA A 142 -0.79 21.88 -42.47
N VAL A 143 -2.07 21.84 -42.08
CA VAL A 143 -3.14 22.70 -42.65
C VAL A 143 -4.53 22.36 -42.05
N SER A 144 -5.24 23.44 -41.71
CA SER A 144 -6.71 23.65 -41.57
C SER A 144 -7.48 23.16 -40.33
N GLU A 145 -7.89 24.14 -39.54
CA GLU A 145 -9.15 24.16 -38.78
C GLU A 145 -10.37 23.95 -39.69
N PRO A 146 -11.38 23.18 -39.24
CA PRO A 146 -12.77 23.42 -39.62
C PRO A 146 -13.50 24.19 -38.52
N ALA A 147 -14.26 25.17 -38.97
CA ALA A 147 -15.08 26.09 -38.21
C ALA A 147 -16.04 25.39 -37.22
N ALA A 148 -15.96 25.81 -35.95
CA ALA A 148 -16.97 25.54 -34.95
C ALA A 148 -18.27 26.27 -35.31
N SER A 149 -19.30 25.50 -35.69
CA SER A 149 -20.69 25.95 -35.61
C SER A 149 -21.08 26.06 -34.15
N ALA A 150 -21.29 27.30 -33.68
CA ALA A 150 -21.77 27.61 -32.35
C ALA A 150 -23.15 26.99 -32.11
N SER A 151 -23.19 25.95 -31.27
CA SER A 151 -24.43 25.44 -30.68
C SER A 151 -24.83 26.33 -29.51
N GLN A 152 -26.01 26.95 -29.59
CA GLN A 152 -26.65 27.73 -28.52
C GLN A 152 -27.17 26.81 -27.39
N GLY A 153 -26.29 26.03 -26.76
CA GLY A 153 -26.59 25.22 -25.58
C GLY A 153 -26.24 25.96 -24.29
N ALA A 154 -26.97 25.67 -23.21
CA ALA A 154 -26.55 26.09 -21.87
C ALA A 154 -25.25 25.37 -21.48
N ALA A 155 -24.41 26.02 -20.66
CA ALA A 155 -23.14 25.46 -20.22
C ALA A 155 -23.36 24.19 -19.37
N ILE A 156 -22.52 23.19 -19.56
CA ILE A 156 -22.50 21.99 -18.72
C ILE A 156 -21.22 22.05 -17.90
N HIS A 157 -21.35 22.27 -16.59
CA HIS A 157 -20.24 22.21 -15.66
C HIS A 157 -20.03 20.76 -15.21
N LEU A 158 -18.80 20.28 -15.38
CA LEU A 158 -18.37 18.94 -15.02
C LEU A 158 -17.22 19.02 -14.01
N ALA A 159 -17.39 18.41 -12.84
CA ALA A 159 -16.30 18.23 -11.90
C ALA A 159 -15.60 16.90 -12.18
N TYR A 160 -14.32 16.96 -12.52
CA TYR A 160 -13.45 15.81 -12.68
C TYR A 160 -12.54 15.68 -11.45
N VAL A 161 -12.53 14.52 -10.83
CA VAL A 161 -11.74 14.25 -9.63
C VAL A 161 -10.59 13.31 -9.97
N ASP A 162 -9.36 13.74 -9.70
CA ASP A 162 -8.13 13.00 -9.92
C ASP A 162 -7.38 12.66 -8.62
N THR A 163 -6.26 11.94 -8.77
CA THR A 163 -5.21 11.89 -7.76
C THR A 163 -3.84 11.85 -8.43
N ASP A 164 -2.83 12.34 -7.72
CA ASP A 164 -1.45 12.39 -8.23
C ASP A 164 -0.93 10.96 -8.47
N GLY A 165 -0.39 10.68 -9.66
CA GLY A 165 0.17 9.36 -10.01
C GLY A 165 -0.84 8.28 -10.42
N CYS A 166 -2.08 8.66 -10.77
CA CYS A 166 -3.14 7.72 -11.17
C CYS A 166 -3.18 7.47 -12.69
N ALA A 167 -2.89 6.23 -13.12
CA ALA A 167 -2.91 5.85 -14.54
C ALA A 167 -4.32 5.86 -15.15
N ASN A 168 -5.33 5.42 -14.40
CA ASN A 168 -6.73 5.44 -14.86
C ASN A 168 -7.24 6.88 -15.01
N CYS A 169 -6.73 7.80 -14.20
CA CYS A 169 -7.04 9.22 -14.28
C CYS A 169 -6.45 9.85 -15.56
N ALA A 170 -5.25 9.43 -15.99
CA ALA A 170 -4.69 9.87 -17.27
C ALA A 170 -5.60 9.49 -18.45
N ARG A 171 -6.15 8.27 -18.43
CA ARG A 171 -7.13 7.82 -19.45
C ARG A 171 -8.42 8.62 -19.40
N ALA A 172 -9.01 8.83 -18.22
CA ALA A 172 -10.22 9.63 -18.07
C ALA A 172 -10.01 11.08 -18.54
N HIS A 173 -8.83 11.65 -18.30
CA HIS A 173 -8.48 12.98 -18.80
C HIS A 173 -8.44 13.04 -20.33
N ILE A 174 -7.89 12.03 -21.00
CA ILE A 174 -7.88 11.93 -22.47
C ILE A 174 -9.31 11.82 -23.02
N LEU A 175 -10.15 11.00 -22.39
CA LEU A 175 -11.55 10.92 -22.75
C LEU A 175 -12.24 12.29 -22.65
N LEU A 176 -12.00 13.04 -21.57
CA LEU A 176 -12.56 14.37 -21.40
C LEU A 176 -12.09 15.34 -22.50
N GLN A 177 -10.83 15.27 -22.93
CA GLN A 177 -10.32 16.09 -24.04
C GLN A 177 -11.08 15.81 -25.35
N VAL A 178 -11.27 14.53 -25.70
CA VAL A 178 -12.05 14.13 -26.89
C VAL A 178 -13.50 14.61 -26.79
N ILE A 179 -14.12 14.45 -25.62
CA ILE A 179 -15.51 14.84 -25.39
C ILE A 179 -15.71 16.36 -25.39
N GLN A 180 -14.73 17.14 -24.95
CA GLN A 180 -14.78 18.61 -25.05
C GLN A 180 -14.78 19.12 -26.48
N GLU A 181 -14.16 18.40 -27.43
CA GLU A 181 -14.29 18.71 -28.87
C GLU A 181 -15.71 18.43 -29.38
N GLU A 182 -16.37 17.37 -28.87
CA GLU A 182 -17.76 17.01 -29.20
C GLU A 182 -18.80 17.95 -28.55
N TYR A 183 -18.52 18.47 -27.36
CA TYR A 183 -19.40 19.34 -26.57
C TYR A 183 -18.72 20.69 -26.25
N PRO A 184 -18.78 21.69 -27.14
CA PRO A 184 -18.09 22.97 -26.93
C PRO A 184 -18.59 23.79 -25.72
N THR A 185 -19.76 23.47 -25.18
CA THR A 185 -20.34 24.11 -24.00
C THR A 185 -19.95 23.42 -22.68
N LEU A 186 -19.11 22.38 -22.73
CA LEU A 186 -18.63 21.62 -21.57
C LEU A 186 -17.48 22.36 -20.87
N VAL A 187 -17.69 22.69 -19.59
CA VAL A 187 -16.69 23.33 -18.72
C VAL A 187 -16.22 22.30 -17.70
N VAL A 188 -14.95 21.87 -17.80
CA VAL A 188 -14.35 20.89 -16.88
C VAL A 188 -13.60 21.62 -15.76
N THR A 189 -13.95 21.32 -14.52
CA THR A 189 -13.23 21.76 -13.31
C THR A 189 -12.57 20.55 -12.65
N THR A 190 -11.26 20.61 -12.44
CA THR A 190 -10.51 19.49 -11.84
C THR A 190 -10.33 19.69 -10.35
N PHE A 191 -10.59 18.64 -9.57
CA PHE A 191 -10.35 18.55 -8.14
C PHE A 191 -9.47 17.34 -7.83
N ASN A 192 -8.79 17.36 -6.69
CA ASN A 192 -7.98 16.25 -6.23
C ASN A 192 -8.64 15.57 -5.02
N ASN A 193 -8.85 14.25 -5.07
CA ASN A 193 -9.54 13.53 -3.99
C ASN A 193 -8.82 13.55 -2.63
N VAL A 194 -7.55 13.97 -2.57
CA VAL A 194 -6.80 14.15 -1.33
C VAL A 194 -6.76 15.61 -0.91
N ARG A 195 -6.35 16.52 -1.80
CA ARG A 195 -6.21 17.96 -1.47
C ARG A 195 -7.57 18.63 -1.25
N ASP A 196 -8.57 18.22 -2.01
CA ASP A 196 -9.94 18.77 -1.99
C ASP A 196 -10.94 17.79 -1.37
N ALA A 197 -10.45 16.88 -0.51
CA ALA A 197 -11.23 15.76 0.04
C ALA A 197 -12.54 16.21 0.69
N GLU A 198 -12.55 17.33 1.42
CA GLU A 198 -13.77 17.83 2.08
C GLU A 198 -14.88 18.16 1.06
N LEU A 199 -14.52 18.80 -0.06
CA LEU A 199 -15.45 19.14 -1.13
C LEU A 199 -15.87 17.89 -1.92
N VAL A 200 -14.92 16.99 -2.23
CA VAL A 200 -15.21 15.75 -2.95
C VAL A 200 -16.13 14.83 -2.16
N GLU A 201 -15.93 14.73 -0.84
CA GLU A 201 -16.86 14.00 0.03
C GLU A 201 -18.24 14.66 0.04
N ALA A 202 -18.29 15.99 0.16
CA ALA A 202 -19.57 16.72 0.14
C ALA A 202 -20.34 16.52 -1.17
N MET A 203 -19.64 16.50 -2.32
CA MET A 203 -20.26 16.18 -3.62
C MET A 203 -20.87 14.79 -3.64
N GLY A 204 -20.12 13.78 -3.20
CA GLY A 204 -20.61 12.40 -3.15
C GLY A 204 -21.76 12.21 -2.16
N GLU A 205 -21.71 12.88 -1.01
CA GLU A 205 -22.78 12.86 -0.02
C GLU A 205 -24.05 13.56 -0.52
N HIS A 206 -23.92 14.73 -1.15
CA HIS A 206 -25.04 15.48 -1.72
C HIS A 206 -25.80 14.66 -2.78
N LEU A 207 -25.08 13.91 -3.62
CA LEU A 207 -25.67 13.01 -4.61
C LEU A 207 -26.15 11.67 -4.03
N GLY A 208 -26.02 11.45 -2.72
CA GLY A 208 -26.45 10.22 -2.06
C GLY A 208 -25.63 8.99 -2.47
N LEU A 209 -24.36 9.17 -2.87
CA LEU A 209 -23.50 8.05 -3.22
C LEU A 209 -23.22 7.16 -1.99
N ALA A 210 -23.18 5.86 -2.23
CA ALA A 210 -22.72 4.88 -1.24
C ALA A 210 -21.30 5.22 -0.78
N GLN A 211 -20.95 4.95 0.48
CA GLN A 211 -19.67 5.37 1.06
C GLN A 211 -18.45 4.83 0.30
N GLU A 212 -18.58 3.67 -0.33
CA GLU A 212 -17.52 3.01 -1.10
C GLU A 212 -17.23 3.72 -2.43
N ARG A 213 -18.19 4.50 -2.94
CA ARG A 213 -18.09 5.25 -4.20
C ARG A 213 -17.65 6.71 -4.00
N ARG A 214 -17.42 7.14 -2.75
CA ARG A 214 -16.99 8.51 -2.41
C ARG A 214 -15.48 8.60 -2.21
N LEU A 215 -14.91 9.78 -2.49
CA LEU A 215 -13.46 10.05 -2.45
C LEU A 215 -12.62 9.15 -3.37
N VAL A 216 -13.26 8.55 -4.38
CA VAL A 216 -12.60 7.70 -5.37
C VAL A 216 -12.15 8.53 -6.57
N ALA A 217 -10.94 8.29 -7.03
CA ALA A 217 -10.40 8.86 -8.27
C ALA A 217 -10.05 7.71 -9.25
N PRO A 218 -10.37 7.85 -10.55
CA PRO A 218 -11.08 8.98 -11.16
C PRO A 218 -12.58 8.98 -10.82
N SER A 219 -13.19 10.16 -10.69
CA SER A 219 -14.65 10.31 -10.69
C SER A 219 -15.10 11.57 -11.43
N ILE A 220 -16.31 11.54 -11.97
CA ILE A 220 -16.93 12.63 -12.74
C ILE A 220 -18.29 12.94 -12.14
N TYR A 221 -18.59 14.21 -11.91
CA TYR A 221 -19.87 14.70 -11.38
C TYR A 221 -20.46 15.74 -12.34
N VAL A 222 -21.72 15.57 -12.72
CA VAL A 222 -22.46 16.50 -13.58
C VAL A 222 -23.90 16.58 -13.09
N GLY A 223 -24.34 17.77 -12.67
CA GLY A 223 -25.69 17.99 -12.14
C GLY A 223 -26.01 17.02 -11.00
N GLY A 224 -27.04 16.19 -11.18
CA GLY A 224 -27.48 15.19 -10.20
C GLY A 224 -26.88 13.79 -10.35
N ASP A 225 -25.85 13.62 -11.18
CA ASP A 225 -25.30 12.31 -11.54
C ASP A 225 -23.78 12.25 -11.32
N ALA A 226 -23.27 11.03 -11.10
CA ALA A 226 -21.83 10.76 -11.01
C ALA A 226 -21.46 9.44 -11.71
N LEU A 227 -20.27 9.43 -12.31
CA LEU A 227 -19.58 8.24 -12.81
C LEU A 227 -18.30 8.04 -12.00
N VAL A 228 -18.11 6.85 -11.45
CA VAL A 228 -16.97 6.56 -10.57
C VAL A 228 -16.15 5.40 -11.15
N ASP A 229 -14.83 5.60 -11.23
CA ASP A 229 -13.84 4.60 -11.62
C ASP A 229 -14.19 3.90 -12.95
N GLU A 230 -14.47 2.59 -12.94
CA GLU A 230 -14.78 1.81 -14.16
C GLU A 230 -16.07 2.24 -14.87
N GLU A 231 -16.94 3.01 -14.21
CA GLU A 231 -18.15 3.55 -14.85
C GLU A 231 -17.82 4.63 -15.89
N ILE A 232 -16.61 5.19 -15.87
CA ILE A 232 -16.16 6.22 -16.81
C ILE A 232 -15.75 5.55 -18.13
N THR A 233 -16.64 5.63 -19.12
CA THR A 233 -16.43 5.16 -20.49
C THR A 233 -16.93 6.20 -21.47
N SER A 234 -16.52 6.16 -22.74
CA SER A 234 -17.03 7.14 -23.71
C SER A 234 -18.54 7.07 -23.87
N ASP A 235 -19.12 5.87 -23.85
CA ASP A 235 -20.57 5.66 -23.96
C ASP A 235 -21.34 6.21 -22.75
N SER A 236 -20.89 5.89 -21.54
CA SER A 236 -21.55 6.34 -20.31
C SER A 236 -21.44 7.85 -20.13
N LEU A 237 -20.29 8.44 -20.47
CA LEU A 237 -20.09 9.88 -20.40
C LEU A 237 -20.93 10.62 -21.45
N ARG A 238 -20.99 10.16 -22.71
CA ARG A 238 -21.88 10.75 -23.72
C ARG A 238 -23.34 10.63 -23.30
N ALA A 239 -23.76 9.47 -22.81
CA ALA A 239 -25.13 9.27 -22.32
C ALA A 239 -25.45 10.20 -21.13
N LEU A 240 -24.49 10.42 -20.23
CA LEU A 240 -24.61 11.38 -19.15
C LEU A 240 -24.78 12.82 -19.68
N LEU A 241 -23.88 13.29 -20.53
CA LEU A 241 -23.90 14.65 -21.07
C LEU A 241 -25.15 14.94 -21.91
N GLN A 242 -25.63 13.95 -22.68
CA GLN A 242 -26.84 14.08 -23.49
C GLN A 242 -28.08 14.42 -22.64
N ARG A 243 -28.14 13.98 -21.37
CA ARG A 243 -29.23 14.33 -20.44
C ARG A 243 -29.25 15.82 -20.09
N TYR A 244 -28.08 16.46 -20.09
CA TYR A 244 -27.91 17.88 -19.74
C TYR A 244 -27.73 18.79 -20.97
N ALA A 245 -27.66 18.23 -22.18
CA ALA A 245 -27.41 18.99 -23.41
C ALA A 245 -28.41 20.14 -23.68
N ALA A 246 -29.66 19.99 -23.25
CA ALA A 246 -30.69 21.02 -23.43
C ALA A 246 -30.81 21.99 -22.23
N SER A 247 -30.63 21.50 -21.00
CA SER A 247 -30.82 22.28 -19.77
C SER A 247 -29.55 22.98 -19.29
N GLY A 248 -28.37 22.50 -19.70
CA GLY A 248 -27.12 22.77 -19.01
C GLY A 248 -27.04 22.05 -17.67
N ALA A 249 -25.93 22.25 -16.98
CA ALA A 249 -25.71 21.80 -15.60
C ALA A 249 -24.86 22.84 -14.87
N ASP A 250 -25.38 23.43 -13.81
CA ASP A 250 -24.66 24.40 -12.99
C ASP A 250 -23.64 23.70 -12.06
N PRO A 251 -22.57 24.41 -11.62
CA PRO A 251 -21.54 23.86 -10.74
C PRO A 251 -22.06 23.73 -9.30
N PHE A 252 -22.91 22.73 -9.04
CA PHE A 252 -23.59 22.54 -7.75
C PHE A 252 -22.64 22.50 -6.54
N TRP A 253 -21.37 22.12 -6.75
CA TRP A 253 -20.34 22.06 -5.72
C TRP A 253 -19.95 23.42 -5.14
N GLU A 254 -20.21 24.53 -5.83
CA GLU A 254 -19.95 25.89 -5.31
C GLU A 254 -20.86 26.26 -4.14
N GLU A 255 -22.02 25.61 -4.03
CA GLU A 255 -23.02 25.86 -2.98
C GLU A 255 -22.94 24.87 -1.81
N LEU A 256 -22.01 23.90 -1.86
CA LEU A 256 -21.90 22.86 -0.84
C LEU A 256 -21.22 23.34 0.44
N ASP A 257 -21.76 22.89 1.57
CA ASP A 257 -21.15 23.12 2.88
C ASP A 257 -19.99 22.15 3.12
N LEU A 258 -18.76 22.68 3.09
CA LEU A 258 -17.53 21.94 3.37
C LEU A 258 -17.53 21.34 4.79
N ALA A 259 -18.25 21.94 5.75
CA ALA A 259 -18.34 21.42 7.11
C ALA A 259 -19.09 20.08 7.16
N ALA A 260 -20.08 19.88 6.28
CA ALA A 260 -20.79 18.61 6.14
C ALA A 260 -19.84 17.51 5.63
N GLY A 261 -19.09 17.78 4.56
CA GLY A 261 -18.08 16.87 4.02
C GLY A 261 -17.01 16.50 5.05
N GLN A 262 -16.50 17.50 5.79
CA GLN A 262 -15.57 17.25 6.90
C GLN A 262 -16.18 16.33 7.97
N SER A 263 -17.45 16.52 8.33
CA SER A 263 -18.14 15.69 9.33
C SER A 263 -18.35 14.24 8.87
N SER A 264 -18.60 14.01 7.58
CA SER A 264 -18.71 12.67 6.98
C SER A 264 -17.36 11.95 6.99
N ILE A 265 -16.28 12.64 6.56
CA ILE A 265 -14.90 12.12 6.62
C ILE A 265 -14.56 11.73 8.06
N LEU A 266 -14.81 12.62 9.01
CA LEU A 266 -14.55 12.38 10.44
C LEU A 266 -15.35 11.18 10.97
N THR A 267 -16.61 11.02 10.57
CA THR A 267 -17.45 9.87 10.98
C THR A 267 -16.89 8.55 10.47
N ARG A 268 -16.42 8.52 9.21
CA ARG A 268 -15.75 7.34 8.63
C ARG A 268 -14.45 7.03 9.39
N PHE A 269 -13.60 8.01 9.65
CA PHE A 269 -12.38 7.82 10.43
C PHE A 269 -12.65 7.38 11.88
N ARG A 270 -13.72 7.87 12.52
CA ARG A 270 -14.15 7.43 13.87
C ARG A 270 -14.48 5.94 13.93
N THR A 271 -14.93 5.31 12.85
CA THR A 271 -15.17 3.86 12.82
C THR A 271 -13.87 3.04 12.70
N MET A 272 -12.83 3.58 12.07
CA MET A 272 -11.53 2.90 11.91
C MET A 272 -10.54 3.18 13.06
N GLY A 273 -10.66 4.33 13.73
CA GLY A 273 -9.77 4.75 14.80
C GLY A 273 -9.70 3.80 16.02
N PRO A 274 -10.82 3.31 16.58
CA PRO A 274 -10.81 2.36 17.69
C PRO A 274 -10.10 1.05 17.34
N LEU A 275 -10.25 0.57 16.10
CA LEU A 275 -9.57 -0.63 15.61
C LEU A 275 -8.05 -0.44 15.63
N ALA A 276 -7.56 0.73 15.21
CA ALA A 276 -6.13 1.05 15.25
C ALA A 276 -5.57 1.00 16.68
N VAL A 277 -6.29 1.56 17.66
CA VAL A 277 -5.89 1.51 19.08
C VAL A 277 -5.89 0.08 19.61
N ILE A 278 -6.89 -0.73 19.21
CA ILE A 278 -6.97 -2.14 19.61
C ILE A 278 -5.78 -2.95 19.08
N VAL A 279 -5.51 -2.82 17.78
CA VAL A 279 -4.40 -3.53 17.13
C VAL A 279 -3.07 -3.07 17.72
N ALA A 280 -2.88 -1.75 17.89
CA ALA A 280 -1.65 -1.21 18.45
C ALA A 280 -1.38 -1.73 19.88
N GLY A 281 -2.39 -1.70 20.77
CA GLY A 281 -2.25 -2.18 22.14
C GLY A 281 -1.93 -3.68 22.22
N LEU A 282 -2.56 -4.51 21.37
CA LEU A 282 -2.29 -5.94 21.34
C LEU A 282 -0.91 -6.27 20.76
N VAL A 283 -0.52 -5.59 19.67
CA VAL A 283 0.80 -5.73 19.05
C VAL A 283 1.90 -5.35 20.04
N ASP A 284 1.72 -4.26 20.79
CA ASP A 284 2.68 -3.81 21.78
C ASP A 284 2.75 -4.76 22.99
N GLY A 285 1.62 -5.37 23.40
CA GLY A 285 1.59 -6.37 24.46
C GLY A 285 2.29 -7.70 24.12
N ILE A 286 2.43 -8.01 22.83
CA ILE A 286 3.13 -9.21 22.31
C ILE A 286 4.55 -8.86 21.81
N ASN A 287 4.99 -7.62 22.04
CA ASN A 287 6.32 -7.15 21.68
C ASN A 287 7.42 -8.02 22.33
N PRO A 288 8.55 -8.27 21.65
CA PRO A 288 9.65 -9.06 22.20
C PRO A 288 10.24 -8.55 23.52
N CYS A 289 10.16 -7.24 23.81
CA CYS A 289 10.55 -6.69 25.11
C CYS A 289 9.54 -7.08 26.21
N ALA A 290 8.22 -6.97 25.93
CA ALA A 290 7.16 -7.43 26.83
C ALA A 290 7.22 -8.96 27.05
N PHE A 291 7.63 -9.71 26.03
CA PHE A 291 7.77 -11.16 26.13
C PHE A 291 8.91 -11.60 27.06
N ALA A 292 10.03 -10.86 27.10
CA ALA A 292 11.11 -11.13 28.06
C ALA A 292 10.61 -11.00 29.50
N THR A 293 9.74 -10.03 29.75
CA THR A 293 9.06 -9.84 31.04
C THR A 293 8.11 -10.96 31.35
N ILE A 294 7.32 -11.40 30.37
CA ILE A 294 6.44 -12.58 30.50
C ILE A 294 7.28 -13.82 30.88
N ILE A 295 8.41 -14.09 30.21
CA ILE A 295 9.28 -15.24 30.56
C ILE A 295 9.86 -15.09 31.97
N PHE A 296 10.35 -13.90 32.31
CA PHE A 296 10.89 -13.61 33.64
C PHE A 296 9.84 -13.88 34.72
N PHE A 297 8.64 -13.38 34.49
CA PHE A 297 7.49 -13.54 35.36
C PHE A 297 7.06 -15.01 35.49
N VAL A 298 6.95 -15.74 34.38
CA VAL A 298 6.67 -17.19 34.38
C VAL A 298 7.76 -17.97 35.11
N SER A 299 9.03 -17.68 34.88
CA SER A 299 10.16 -18.34 35.54
C SER A 299 10.10 -18.13 37.06
N TYR A 300 9.73 -16.93 37.50
CA TYR A 300 9.49 -16.61 38.90
C TYR A 300 8.33 -17.41 39.50
N LEU A 301 7.19 -17.48 38.80
CA LEU A 301 6.01 -18.24 39.26
C LEU A 301 6.31 -19.74 39.30
N ALA A 302 7.04 -20.28 38.32
CA ALA A 302 7.38 -21.70 38.21
C ALA A 302 8.35 -22.18 39.31
N ILE A 303 9.29 -21.33 39.74
CA ILE A 303 10.23 -21.64 40.83
C ILE A 303 9.56 -21.46 42.21
N SER A 304 8.52 -20.63 42.28
CA SER A 304 7.76 -20.41 43.51
C SER A 304 6.88 -21.63 43.83
N ARG A 305 7.31 -22.50 44.76
CA ARG A 305 6.50 -23.62 45.30
C ARG A 305 5.31 -23.16 46.16
N ARG A 306 4.49 -22.24 45.66
CA ARG A 306 3.42 -21.57 46.42
C ARG A 306 2.02 -22.04 46.00
N ARG A 307 1.03 -21.74 46.85
CA ARG A 307 -0.38 -22.01 46.56
C ARG A 307 -0.86 -21.15 45.38
N ARG A 308 -1.78 -21.68 44.58
CA ARG A 308 -2.35 -21.01 43.39
C ARG A 308 -2.90 -19.60 43.68
N THR A 309 -3.52 -19.41 44.85
CA THR A 309 -4.05 -18.13 45.29
C THR A 309 -2.95 -17.08 45.52
N GLU A 310 -1.82 -17.47 46.11
CA GLU A 310 -0.67 -16.57 46.30
C GLU A 310 -0.04 -16.17 44.97
N LEU A 311 0.08 -17.12 44.02
CA LEU A 311 0.59 -16.85 42.68
C LEU A 311 -0.31 -15.85 41.92
N LEU A 312 -1.64 -15.99 42.04
CA LEU A 312 -2.59 -15.05 41.45
C LEU A 312 -2.45 -13.64 42.04
N VAL A 313 -2.40 -13.51 43.37
CA VAL A 313 -2.31 -12.20 44.03
C VAL A 313 -1.00 -11.49 43.66
N VAL A 314 0.13 -12.20 43.71
CA VAL A 314 1.44 -11.64 43.34
C VAL A 314 1.47 -11.28 41.85
N GLY A 315 0.87 -12.12 41.00
CA GLY A 315 0.84 -11.89 39.57
C GLY A 315 -0.03 -10.72 39.14
N LEU A 316 -1.19 -10.55 39.78
CA LEU A 316 -2.05 -9.39 39.59
C LEU A 316 -1.37 -8.11 40.10
N ALA A 317 -0.66 -8.17 41.23
CA ALA A 317 0.10 -7.02 41.73
C ALA A 317 1.21 -6.59 40.77
N PHE A 318 1.95 -7.54 40.20
CA PHE A 318 2.93 -7.25 39.15
C PHE A 318 2.29 -6.60 37.93
N THR A 319 1.20 -7.18 37.42
CA THR A 319 0.46 -6.68 36.25
C THR A 319 -0.14 -5.30 36.50
N ALA A 320 -0.64 -5.04 37.71
CA ALA A 320 -1.14 -3.73 38.11
C ALA A 320 -0.03 -2.68 38.12
N GLY A 321 1.19 -3.06 38.53
CA GLY A 321 2.37 -2.19 38.47
C GLY A 321 2.73 -1.82 37.03
N VAL A 322 2.62 -2.80 36.12
CA VAL A 322 2.81 -2.58 34.68
C VAL A 322 1.77 -1.61 34.14
N PHE A 323 0.48 -1.92 34.33
CA PHE A 323 -0.63 -1.08 33.90
C PHE A 323 -0.51 0.36 34.43
N ALA A 324 -0.29 0.53 35.73
CA ALA A 324 -0.20 1.84 36.36
C ALA A 324 0.96 2.67 35.78
N THR A 325 2.10 2.03 35.52
CA THR A 325 3.27 2.72 34.97
C THR A 325 3.00 3.22 33.55
N TYR A 326 2.53 2.36 32.66
CA TYR A 326 2.23 2.78 31.28
C TYR A 326 1.10 3.81 31.25
N PHE A 327 0.05 3.63 32.05
CA PHE A 327 -1.05 4.58 32.13
C PHE A 327 -0.57 5.96 32.59
N LEU A 328 0.23 6.06 33.66
CA LEU A 328 0.78 7.33 34.15
C LEU A 328 1.74 7.98 33.14
N VAL A 329 2.61 7.18 32.51
CA VAL A 329 3.49 7.67 31.44
C VAL A 329 2.68 8.19 30.26
N GLY A 330 1.60 7.50 29.89
CA GLY A 330 0.70 7.89 28.82
C GLY A 330 -0.04 9.20 29.11
N LEU A 331 -0.52 9.39 30.33
CA LEU A 331 -1.08 10.68 30.79
C LEU A 331 -0.06 11.82 30.67
N GLY A 332 1.19 11.57 31.08
CA GLY A 332 2.29 12.52 30.92
C GLY A 332 2.59 12.83 29.45
N ALA A 333 2.66 11.79 28.60
CA ALA A 333 2.90 11.91 27.17
C ALA A 333 1.79 12.70 26.46
N MET A 334 0.51 12.45 26.76
CA MET A 334 -0.61 13.24 26.21
C MET A 334 -0.48 14.73 26.54
N SER A 335 -0.07 15.05 27.77
CA SER A 335 0.13 16.42 28.21
C SER A 335 1.29 17.09 27.47
N LEU A 336 2.40 16.38 27.27
CA LEU A 336 3.57 16.84 26.52
C LEU A 336 3.26 17.03 25.03
N LEU A 337 2.55 16.09 24.40
CA LEU A 337 2.17 16.16 22.99
C LEU A 337 1.20 17.31 22.72
N LYS A 338 0.25 17.57 23.63
CA LYS A 338 -0.62 18.75 23.55
C LYS A 338 0.17 20.06 23.62
N LEU A 339 1.25 20.11 24.41
CA LEU A 339 2.14 21.26 24.43
C LEU A 339 2.96 21.36 23.14
N ALA A 340 3.40 20.21 22.59
CA ALA A 340 4.14 20.11 21.34
C ALA A 340 3.34 20.61 20.13
N SER A 341 2.03 20.35 20.09
CA SER A 341 1.14 20.87 19.05
C SER A 341 0.97 22.40 19.09
N THR A 342 1.17 23.01 20.26
CA THR A 342 1.04 24.46 20.44
C THR A 342 2.37 25.18 20.19
N VAL A 343 3.50 24.50 20.44
CA VAL A 343 4.85 25.09 20.36
C VAL A 343 5.70 24.32 19.34
N ARG A 344 5.85 24.88 18.13
CA ARG A 344 6.55 24.26 16.99
C ARG A 344 7.93 23.69 17.34
N ILE A 345 8.70 24.40 18.17
CA ILE A 345 10.05 23.96 18.61
C ILE A 345 9.96 22.68 19.46
N VAL A 346 8.94 22.55 20.31
CA VAL A 346 8.75 21.37 21.18
C VAL A 346 8.38 20.15 20.35
N GLY A 347 7.51 20.32 19.33
CA GLY A 347 7.21 19.27 18.35
C GLY A 347 8.45 18.78 17.61
N LEU A 348 9.25 19.69 17.06
CA LEU A 348 10.45 19.36 16.32
C LEU A 348 11.46 18.59 17.18
N VAL A 349 11.70 19.03 18.43
CA VAL A 349 12.62 18.36 19.36
C VAL A 349 12.11 16.97 19.74
N LEU A 350 10.82 16.83 20.08
CA LEU A 350 10.24 15.55 20.51
C LEU A 350 10.22 14.53 19.37
N TYR A 351 9.71 14.89 18.19
CA TYR A 351 9.66 13.97 17.05
C TYR A 351 11.05 13.57 16.57
N SER A 352 12.02 14.50 16.60
CA SER A 352 13.43 14.19 16.27
C SER A 352 14.06 13.22 17.27
N LEU A 353 13.82 13.42 18.58
CA LEU A 353 14.30 12.50 19.62
C LEU A 353 13.69 11.10 19.47
N MET A 354 12.38 11.03 19.18
CA MET A 354 11.69 9.76 18.94
C MET A 354 12.24 9.04 17.70
N ALA A 355 12.40 9.75 16.57
CA ALA A 355 12.98 9.20 15.35
C ALA A 355 14.41 8.68 15.59
N ALA A 356 15.25 9.46 16.28
CA ALA A 356 16.59 9.04 16.65
C ALA A 356 16.58 7.78 17.53
N SER A 357 15.67 7.71 18.52
CA SER A 357 15.53 6.52 19.36
C SER A 357 15.10 5.28 18.58
N CYS A 358 14.17 5.43 17.62
CA CYS A 358 13.77 4.36 16.70
C CYS A 358 14.96 3.86 15.88
N LEU A 359 15.80 4.76 15.34
CA LEU A 359 16.99 4.37 14.57
C LEU A 359 18.02 3.62 15.41
N VAL A 360 18.28 4.07 16.65
CA VAL A 360 19.17 3.38 17.59
C VAL A 360 18.64 1.97 17.89
N LEU A 361 17.34 1.84 18.17
CA LEU A 361 16.71 0.55 18.45
C LEU A 361 16.63 -0.36 17.24
N ALA A 362 16.46 0.19 16.03
CA ALA A 362 16.54 -0.56 14.78
C ALA A 362 17.94 -1.19 14.63
N GLY A 363 18.99 -0.42 14.87
CA GLY A 363 20.38 -0.90 14.87
C GLY A 363 20.65 -1.97 15.92
N LEU A 364 20.19 -1.76 17.16
CA LEU A 364 20.31 -2.75 18.24
C LEU A 364 19.52 -4.03 17.95
N SER A 365 18.31 -3.91 17.38
CA SER A 365 17.47 -5.04 17.01
C SER A 365 18.05 -5.82 15.84
N LEU A 366 18.70 -5.13 14.88
CA LEU A 366 19.41 -5.75 13.77
C LEU A 366 20.63 -6.53 14.27
N HIS A 367 21.39 -5.97 15.21
CA HIS A 367 22.48 -6.69 15.88
C HIS A 367 21.97 -7.95 16.58
N ASP A 368 20.89 -7.84 17.36
CA ASP A 368 20.26 -8.98 18.04
C ASP A 368 19.71 -10.02 17.06
N TYR A 369 19.20 -9.61 15.90
CA TYR A 369 18.78 -10.52 14.82
C TYR A 369 19.95 -11.36 14.31
N VAL A 370 21.11 -10.72 14.06
CA VAL A 370 22.33 -11.42 13.64
C VAL A 370 22.79 -12.40 14.71
N MET A 371 22.82 -11.98 15.99
CA MET A 371 23.18 -12.86 17.10
C MET A 371 22.18 -14.01 17.28
N ALA A 372 20.89 -13.78 17.10
CA ALA A 372 19.86 -14.80 17.17
C ALA A 372 19.97 -15.83 16.04
N ARG A 373 20.30 -15.40 14.81
CA ARG A 373 20.61 -16.33 13.70
C ARG A 373 21.86 -17.17 13.94
N GLN A 374 22.83 -16.64 14.68
CA GLN A 374 24.05 -17.36 15.07
C GLN A 374 23.86 -18.29 16.28
N GLY A 375 22.65 -18.39 16.84
CA GLY A 375 22.36 -19.20 18.03
C GLY A 375 22.88 -18.60 19.34
N ARG A 376 23.44 -17.38 19.32
CA ARG A 376 24.05 -16.68 20.47
C ARG A 376 23.02 -15.84 21.22
N LEU A 377 21.91 -16.46 21.64
CA LEU A 377 20.78 -15.76 22.26
C LEU A 377 21.14 -15.04 23.57
N ARG A 378 22.18 -15.51 24.27
CA ARG A 378 22.66 -14.91 25.54
C ARG A 378 23.42 -13.60 25.36
N GLU A 379 23.90 -13.30 24.15
CA GLU A 379 24.73 -12.13 23.84
C GLU A 379 23.95 -10.97 23.24
N MET A 380 22.63 -11.10 23.15
CA MET A 380 21.74 -10.02 22.73
C MET A 380 21.84 -8.82 23.67
N ARG A 381 21.96 -7.62 23.10
CA ARG A 381 22.12 -6.36 23.84
C ARG A 381 20.82 -5.87 24.45
N LEU A 382 19.66 -6.21 23.86
CA LEU A 382 18.34 -5.86 24.41
C LEU A 382 17.83 -6.86 25.46
N ASN A 383 18.66 -7.83 25.89
CA ASN A 383 18.30 -8.74 26.97
C ASN A 383 18.60 -8.14 28.35
N LEU A 384 17.79 -8.52 29.34
CA LEU A 384 17.97 -8.09 30.73
C LEU A 384 19.33 -8.57 31.28
N PRO A 385 20.23 -7.66 31.73
CA PRO A 385 21.57 -8.01 32.16
C PRO A 385 21.58 -8.98 33.36
N GLU A 386 22.47 -9.96 33.34
CA GLU A 386 22.60 -11.00 34.38
C GLU A 386 22.66 -10.46 35.83
N PRO A 387 23.42 -9.40 36.18
CA PRO A 387 23.45 -8.89 37.55
C PRO A 387 22.12 -8.34 38.04
N LEU A 388 21.25 -7.83 37.15
CA LEU A 388 19.91 -7.38 37.50
C LEU A 388 18.98 -8.59 37.71
N ARG A 389 19.11 -9.62 36.87
CA ARG A 389 18.38 -10.89 36.98
C ARG A 389 18.70 -11.62 38.29
N GLU A 390 19.97 -11.62 38.71
CA GLU A 390 20.46 -12.19 39.96
C GLU A 390 19.98 -11.38 41.20
N ARG A 391 20.06 -10.04 41.15
CA ARG A 391 19.60 -9.18 42.25
C ARG A 391 18.10 -9.30 42.51
N ILE A 392 17.29 -9.46 41.46
CA ILE A 392 15.85 -9.67 41.62
C ILE A 392 15.59 -11.05 42.24
N LYS A 393 16.29 -12.13 41.84
CA LYS A 393 16.19 -13.45 42.48
C LYS A 393 16.57 -13.43 43.97
N GLY A 394 17.61 -12.67 44.35
CA GLY A 394 18.13 -12.60 45.72
C GLY A 394 17.20 -11.92 46.72
N ARG A 395 16.45 -10.90 46.30
CA ARG A 395 15.49 -10.16 47.17
C ARG A 395 14.22 -10.94 47.50
N ILE A 396 14.01 -12.10 46.87
CA ILE A 396 12.73 -12.82 46.86
C ILE A 396 12.70 -13.99 47.87
N ARG A 397 13.78 -14.29 48.59
CA ARG A 397 13.80 -15.40 49.57
C ARG A 397 13.30 -15.07 50.98
N GLY A 398 12.97 -13.81 51.31
CA GLY A 398 12.54 -13.44 52.66
C GLY A 398 11.35 -12.46 52.68
N ALA A 399 10.38 -12.73 53.57
CA ALA A 399 9.29 -11.86 54.08
C ALA A 399 7.91 -11.87 53.37
N SER A 400 6.98 -12.67 53.91
CA SER A 400 5.62 -13.00 53.43
C SER A 400 4.65 -11.84 53.16
N GLY A 401 4.84 -10.64 53.73
CA GLY A 401 4.03 -9.44 53.44
C GLY A 401 4.67 -8.43 52.47
N ALA A 402 6.00 -8.47 52.32
CA ALA A 402 6.75 -7.57 51.44
C ALA A 402 6.66 -7.96 49.95
N PHE A 403 6.06 -9.12 49.64
CA PHE A 403 6.06 -9.68 48.28
C PHE A 403 5.09 -9.02 47.31
N ILE A 404 3.89 -8.61 47.77
CA ILE A 404 2.92 -7.93 46.89
C ILE A 404 3.47 -6.58 46.47
N GLY A 405 4.02 -5.82 47.42
CA GLY A 405 4.70 -4.56 47.16
C GLY A 405 5.94 -4.75 46.28
N ALA A 406 6.77 -5.76 46.54
CA ALA A 406 7.92 -6.07 45.71
C ALA A 406 7.52 -6.45 44.27
N ALA A 407 6.42 -7.17 44.07
CA ALA A 407 5.91 -7.53 42.75
C ALA A 407 5.37 -6.31 42.01
N LEU A 408 4.60 -5.45 42.69
CA LEU A 408 4.13 -4.17 42.15
C LEU A 408 5.30 -3.28 41.71
N VAL A 409 6.30 -3.10 42.57
CA VAL A 409 7.51 -2.31 42.28
C VAL A 409 8.32 -2.95 41.16
N SER A 410 8.42 -4.27 41.12
CA SER A 410 9.10 -4.97 40.03
C SER A 410 8.39 -4.73 38.70
N GLY A 411 7.05 -4.78 38.67
CA GLY A 411 6.25 -4.45 37.49
C GLY A 411 6.51 -3.02 37.02
N LEU A 412 6.57 -2.06 37.96
CA LEU A 412 6.91 -0.67 37.65
C LEU A 412 8.31 -0.52 37.05
N VAL A 413 9.33 -1.07 37.71
CA VAL A 413 10.73 -0.96 37.25
C VAL A 413 10.91 -1.60 35.88
N VAL A 414 10.32 -2.78 35.67
CA VAL A 414 10.38 -3.49 34.39
C VAL A 414 9.68 -2.69 33.30
N SER A 415 8.51 -2.10 33.58
CA SER A 415 7.79 -1.28 32.60
C SER A 415 8.55 -0.02 32.19
N LEU A 416 9.25 0.62 33.13
CA LEU A 416 10.11 1.76 32.81
C LEU A 416 11.28 1.35 31.90
N LEU A 417 11.83 0.14 32.08
CA LEU A 417 12.88 -0.40 31.21
C LEU A 417 12.32 -0.76 29.82
N GLU A 418 11.10 -1.30 29.76
CA GLU A 418 10.42 -1.65 28.52
C GLU A 418 9.99 -0.45 27.69
N LEU A 419 9.71 0.69 28.34
CA LEU A 419 9.23 1.91 27.70
C LEU A 419 10.13 2.36 26.53
N ALA A 420 11.43 2.05 26.58
CA ALA A 420 12.34 2.29 25.48
C ALA A 420 11.91 1.56 24.19
N CYS A 421 11.48 0.29 24.29
CA CYS A 421 11.03 -0.51 23.15
C CYS A 421 9.57 -0.24 22.77
N THR A 422 8.68 -0.17 23.77
CA THR A 422 7.22 -0.09 23.59
C THR A 422 6.75 1.33 23.32
N GLY A 423 7.52 2.33 23.78
CA GLY A 423 7.31 3.76 23.50
C GLY A 423 7.19 4.08 22.01
N GLN A 424 7.74 3.24 21.13
CA GLN A 424 7.69 3.43 19.68
C GLN A 424 6.34 3.07 19.06
N VAL A 425 5.56 2.17 19.68
CA VAL A 425 4.17 1.93 19.27
C VAL A 425 3.24 2.79 20.12
N TYR A 426 3.56 2.92 21.41
CA TYR A 426 2.75 3.63 22.38
C TYR A 426 2.63 5.13 22.09
N LEU A 427 3.75 5.83 21.88
CA LEU A 427 3.73 7.28 21.67
C LEU A 427 3.09 7.70 20.33
N PRO A 428 3.35 7.04 19.18
CA PRO A 428 2.61 7.34 17.95
C PRO A 428 1.12 7.06 18.06
N THR A 429 0.72 6.01 18.79
CA THR A 429 -0.71 5.73 19.04
C THR A 429 -1.35 6.84 19.87
N ILE A 430 -0.66 7.33 20.90
CA ILE A 430 -1.12 8.48 21.68
C ILE A 430 -1.18 9.74 20.83
N SER A 431 -0.15 10.00 20.01
CA SER A 431 -0.12 11.15 19.09
C SER A 431 -1.30 11.10 18.11
N PHE A 432 -1.58 9.93 17.54
CA PHE A 432 -2.74 9.68 16.68
C PHE A 432 -4.07 10.01 17.39
N VAL A 433 -4.27 9.49 18.59
CA VAL A 433 -5.50 9.73 19.38
C VAL A 433 -5.66 11.21 19.77
N VAL A 434 -4.57 11.89 20.12
CA VAL A 434 -4.59 13.32 20.51
C VAL A 434 -4.68 14.26 19.31
N GLY A 435 -4.18 13.84 18.15
CA GLY A 435 -4.21 14.60 16.90
C GLY A 435 -5.60 14.72 16.29
N ILE A 436 -6.52 13.80 16.62
CA ILE A 436 -7.88 13.78 16.09
C ILE A 436 -8.85 14.46 17.09
N PRO A 437 -9.57 15.53 16.71
CA PRO A 437 -10.42 16.31 17.63
C PRO A 437 -11.45 15.51 18.45
N ASP A 438 -12.10 14.52 17.85
CA ASP A 438 -13.13 13.73 18.55
C ASP A 438 -12.56 12.65 19.46
N MET A 439 -11.48 12.00 19.03
CA MET A 439 -10.80 10.99 19.83
C MET A 439 -10.12 11.64 21.04
N ARG A 440 -9.67 12.90 20.87
CA ARG A 440 -9.11 13.72 21.95
C ARG A 440 -10.08 13.93 23.12
N ALA A 441 -11.39 14.05 22.86
CA ALA A 441 -12.39 14.16 23.92
C ALA A 441 -12.46 12.90 24.80
N HIS A 442 -12.15 11.74 24.21
CA HIS A 442 -12.14 10.44 24.87
C HIS A 442 -10.72 9.85 25.01
N ALA A 443 -9.67 10.69 24.92
CA ALA A 443 -8.29 10.22 24.85
C ALA A 443 -7.88 9.36 26.05
N VAL A 444 -8.37 9.71 27.24
CA VAL A 444 -8.15 8.92 28.46
C VAL A 444 -8.79 7.54 28.37
N ALA A 445 -9.99 7.42 27.77
CA ALA A 445 -10.66 6.14 27.59
C ALA A 445 -9.91 5.25 26.58
N TYR A 446 -9.45 5.82 25.46
CA TYR A 446 -8.59 5.12 24.51
C TYR A 446 -7.25 4.71 25.13
N LEU A 447 -6.68 5.54 26.01
CA LEU A 447 -5.47 5.19 26.74
C LEU A 447 -5.70 4.00 27.67
N VAL A 448 -6.81 3.99 28.43
CA VAL A 448 -7.18 2.84 29.27
C VAL A 448 -7.36 1.59 28.41
N LEU A 449 -8.09 1.69 27.29
CA LEU A 449 -8.30 0.56 26.37
C LEU A 449 -6.97 0.00 25.85
N TYR A 450 -6.08 0.87 25.36
CA TYR A 450 -4.75 0.47 24.92
C TYR A 450 -4.00 -0.30 26.02
N ASN A 451 -3.96 0.28 27.24
CA ASN A 451 -3.23 -0.30 28.36
C ASN A 451 -3.81 -1.65 28.81
N LEU A 452 -5.14 -1.82 28.75
CA LEU A 452 -5.79 -3.10 29.03
C LEU A 452 -5.40 -4.18 28.01
N LEU A 453 -5.35 -3.83 26.73
CA LEU A 453 -4.94 -4.75 25.67
C LEU A 453 -3.44 -5.06 25.73
N PHE A 454 -2.62 -4.07 26.10
CA PHE A 454 -1.19 -4.25 26.34
C PHE A 454 -0.91 -5.26 27.45
N ILE A 455 -1.63 -5.23 28.58
CA ILE A 455 -1.44 -6.19 29.68
C ILE A 455 -2.17 -7.53 29.46
N ALA A 456 -3.07 -7.63 28.47
CA ALA A 456 -3.87 -8.82 28.27
C ALA A 456 -3.02 -10.10 28.04
N PRO A 457 -1.95 -10.10 27.22
CA PRO A 457 -1.05 -11.24 27.08
C PRO A 457 -0.41 -11.68 28.40
N LEU A 458 -0.04 -10.72 29.27
CA LEU A 458 0.54 -11.00 30.58
C LEU A 458 -0.48 -11.68 31.52
N LEU A 459 -1.73 -11.22 31.49
CA LEU A 459 -2.84 -11.84 32.24
C LEU A 459 -3.13 -13.26 31.74
N VAL A 460 -3.14 -13.48 30.42
CA VAL A 460 -3.31 -14.81 29.83
C VAL A 460 -2.23 -15.75 30.34
N VAL A 461 -0.97 -15.31 30.34
CA VAL A 461 0.15 -16.13 30.80
C VAL A 461 0.10 -16.40 32.31
N LEU A 462 -0.30 -15.41 33.12
CA LEU A 462 -0.56 -15.61 34.55
C LEU A 462 -1.58 -16.73 34.79
N LEU A 463 -2.71 -16.69 34.07
CA LEU A 463 -3.76 -17.70 34.19
C LEU A 463 -3.23 -19.08 33.78
N LEU A 464 -2.53 -19.19 32.63
CA LEU A 464 -1.94 -20.44 32.16
C LEU A 464 -0.95 -21.04 33.18
N ALA A 465 -0.12 -20.20 33.80
CA ALA A 465 0.84 -20.62 34.83
C ALA A 465 0.13 -21.13 36.09
N VAL A 466 -0.95 -20.47 36.53
CA VAL A 466 -1.72 -20.86 37.72
C VAL A 466 -2.49 -22.16 37.50
N TYR A 467 -3.02 -22.39 36.29
CA TYR A 467 -3.74 -23.61 35.92
C TYR A 467 -2.83 -24.76 35.45
N GLY A 468 -1.51 -24.56 35.44
CA GLY A 468 -0.52 -25.64 35.29
C GLY A 468 -0.24 -26.07 33.85
N VAL A 469 -0.49 -25.22 32.85
CA VAL A 469 -0.08 -25.50 31.47
C VAL A 469 1.43 -25.33 31.37
N SER A 470 2.14 -26.34 30.83
CA SER A 470 3.61 -26.28 30.73
C SER A 470 4.05 -25.13 29.83
N ALA A 471 4.58 -24.05 30.43
CA ALA A 471 5.12 -22.90 29.71
C ALA A 471 6.40 -23.21 28.89
N SER A 472 6.96 -24.42 29.04
CA SER A 472 8.14 -24.89 28.29
C SER A 472 7.93 -24.85 26.78
N ARG A 473 6.76 -25.28 26.28
CA ARG A 473 6.44 -25.25 24.84
C ARG A 473 6.43 -23.83 24.26
N PHE A 474 5.99 -22.85 25.05
CA PHE A 474 5.95 -21.44 24.66
C PHE A 474 7.35 -20.84 24.62
N GLN A 475 8.19 -21.18 25.60
CA GLN A 475 9.59 -20.77 25.65
C GLN A 475 10.40 -21.36 24.49
N ASP A 476 10.20 -22.63 24.16
CA ASP A 476 10.91 -23.30 23.05
C ASP A 476 10.47 -22.80 21.67
N TRP A 477 9.21 -22.43 21.50
CA TRP A 477 8.73 -21.78 20.28
C TRP A 477 9.37 -20.39 20.10
N PHE A 478 9.49 -19.62 21.18
CA PHE A 478 10.11 -18.30 21.14
C PHE A 478 11.61 -18.38 20.82
N VAL A 479 12.34 -19.27 21.49
CA VAL A 479 13.77 -19.50 21.19
C VAL A 479 13.98 -19.81 19.71
N ARG A 480 13.08 -20.60 19.09
CA ARG A 480 13.11 -20.93 17.67
C ARG A 480 12.74 -19.75 16.76
N ASN A 481 11.84 -18.88 17.19
CA ASN A 481 11.35 -17.76 16.39
C ASN A 481 12.04 -16.42 16.69
N ALA A 482 12.93 -16.35 17.68
CA ALA A 482 13.59 -15.13 18.15
C ALA A 482 14.25 -14.32 17.03
N ALA A 483 14.89 -14.98 16.06
CA ALA A 483 15.49 -14.31 14.91
C ALA A 483 14.43 -13.62 14.02
N ARG A 484 13.35 -14.32 13.65
CA ARG A 484 12.26 -13.73 12.85
C ARG A 484 11.62 -12.54 13.56
N THR A 485 11.44 -12.70 14.86
CA THR A 485 10.90 -11.69 15.75
C THR A 485 11.79 -10.43 15.80
N LYS A 486 13.12 -10.58 15.91
CA LYS A 486 14.06 -9.44 15.89
C LYS A 486 14.10 -8.75 14.53
N ALA A 487 14.01 -9.50 13.43
CA ALA A 487 13.90 -8.93 12.08
C ALA A 487 12.63 -8.08 11.92
N ALA A 488 11.49 -8.58 12.40
CA ALA A 488 10.23 -7.83 12.36
C ALA A 488 10.32 -6.52 13.17
N MET A 489 10.95 -6.53 14.36
CA MET A 489 11.19 -5.30 15.13
C MET A 489 12.08 -4.31 14.40
N THR A 490 13.16 -4.77 13.74
CA THR A 490 14.02 -3.89 12.94
C THR A 490 13.23 -3.19 11.85
N ILE A 491 12.41 -3.94 11.09
CA ILE A 491 11.56 -3.36 10.03
C ILE A 491 10.59 -2.35 10.63
N LEU A 492 9.89 -2.71 11.71
CA LEU A 492 8.94 -1.82 12.39
C LEU A 492 9.59 -0.51 12.83
N PHE A 493 10.75 -0.56 13.48
CA PHE A 493 11.45 0.65 13.95
C PHE A 493 11.97 1.51 12.79
N LEU A 494 12.38 0.91 11.67
CA LEU A 494 12.77 1.67 10.48
C LEU A 494 11.57 2.39 9.85
N LEU A 495 10.42 1.71 9.72
CA LEU A 495 9.18 2.31 9.20
C LEU A 495 8.69 3.45 10.10
N LEU A 496 8.69 3.23 11.41
CA LEU A 496 8.32 4.27 12.39
C LEU A 496 9.30 5.45 12.36
N ALA A 497 10.61 5.20 12.27
CA ALA A 497 11.59 6.28 12.12
C ALA A 497 11.34 7.11 10.85
N ALA A 498 11.08 6.45 9.71
CA ALA A 498 10.78 7.12 8.45
C ALA A 498 9.52 7.99 8.54
N LEU A 499 8.45 7.46 9.15
CA LEU A 499 7.20 8.20 9.37
C LEU A 499 7.39 9.40 10.32
N LEU A 500 8.15 9.23 11.40
CA LEU A 500 8.44 10.34 12.32
C LEU A 500 9.32 11.40 11.67
N LEU A 501 10.27 11.00 10.82
CA LEU A 501 11.09 11.94 10.04
C LEU A 501 10.27 12.70 9.01
N SER A 502 9.31 12.06 8.33
CA SER A 502 8.44 12.75 7.38
C SER A 502 7.60 13.83 8.08
N GLN A 503 7.14 13.56 9.30
CA GLN A 503 6.43 14.55 10.13
C GLN A 503 7.33 15.73 10.50
N VAL A 504 8.60 15.48 10.86
CA VAL A 504 9.58 16.56 11.13
C VAL A 504 9.84 17.40 9.88
N LEU A 505 9.91 16.79 8.69
CA LEU A 505 10.12 17.50 7.42
C LEU A 505 8.92 18.33 6.98
N SER A 506 7.70 17.91 7.35
CA SER A 506 6.46 18.64 7.06
C SER A 506 6.17 19.78 8.04
N MET A 507 6.83 19.79 9.20
CA MET A 507 6.65 20.77 10.27
C MET A 507 7.49 22.02 10.07
#